data_AF-A0A5N5UEZ4-F1
#
_entry.id   AF-A0A5N5UEZ4-F1
#
_cell.length_a   1.000
_cell.length_b   1.000
_cell.length_c   1.000
_cell.angle_alpha   90.00
_cell.angle_beta   90.00
_cell.angle_gamma   90.00
#
_symmetry.space_group_name_H-M   'P 1'
#
loop_
_entity.id
_entity.type
_entity.pdbx_description
1 polymer ?
#
loop_
_entity_poly.entity_id
_entity_poly.type
_entity_poly.pdbx_seq_one_letter_code
_entity_poly.pdbx_strand_id
1 'polypeptide(L)'
;MNDPALGDHVATEHPDHRSGVYRVVGVGDRQVTLLLVGDEEGKRIHTGDVVSVALSEFDGFESVEPPTRRQSLRGSIRAGRAIGYWSLRAKARQLRARPAQTALVALLLGGGLLSDVLNLAPEPVSTALVVAGSLLFVLVVTGRLG
;
A
#
# COMPACT_ATOMS: atom_id res chain seq x y z
N MET A 1 -13.48 30.03 -16.50
CA MET A 1 -12.52 30.43 -15.46
C MET A 1 -12.82 29.58 -14.25
N ASN A 2 -12.00 28.56 -14.02
CA ASN A 2 -12.09 27.75 -12.80
C ASN A 2 -11.48 28.59 -11.68
N ASP A 3 -12.26 28.94 -10.67
CA ASP A 3 -11.76 29.70 -9.53
C ASP A 3 -11.02 28.74 -8.59
N PRO A 4 -9.69 28.88 -8.39
CA PRO A 4 -8.91 27.92 -7.61
C PRO A 4 -9.29 27.97 -6.12
N ALA A 5 -9.74 26.85 -5.56
CA ALA A 5 -9.92 26.72 -4.12
C ALA A 5 -8.89 25.77 -3.49
N LEU A 6 -8.51 26.05 -2.24
CA LEU A 6 -7.61 25.19 -1.48
C LEU A 6 -8.17 23.78 -1.34
N GLY A 7 -7.37 22.80 -1.73
CA GLY A 7 -7.74 21.39 -1.67
C GLY A 7 -8.36 20.83 -2.96
N ASP A 8 -8.66 21.68 -3.94
CA ASP A 8 -9.12 21.24 -5.26
C ASP A 8 -8.07 20.39 -5.96
N HIS A 9 -8.54 19.47 -6.78
CA HIS A 9 -7.68 18.61 -7.58
C HIS A 9 -7.83 18.98 -9.04
N VAL A 10 -6.69 19.17 -9.70
CA VAL A 10 -6.64 19.56 -11.10
C VAL A 10 -5.63 18.72 -11.85
N ALA A 11 -5.87 18.50 -13.13
CA ALA A 11 -4.93 17.81 -14.03
C ALA A 11 -4.55 18.74 -15.18
N THR A 12 -3.38 18.49 -15.75
CA THR A 12 -2.91 19.18 -16.95
C THR A 12 -2.15 18.23 -17.85
N GLU A 13 -2.28 18.43 -19.16
CA GLU A 13 -1.44 17.83 -20.20
C GLU A 13 -0.42 18.86 -20.75
N HIS A 14 -0.26 20.00 -20.08
CA HIS A 14 0.62 21.06 -20.54
C HIS A 14 2.08 20.59 -20.56
N PRO A 15 2.83 20.75 -21.66
CA PRO A 15 4.15 20.16 -21.85
C PRO A 15 5.22 20.67 -20.86
N ASP A 16 5.00 21.85 -20.28
CA ASP A 16 5.89 22.46 -19.30
C ASP A 16 5.74 21.88 -17.90
N HIS A 17 4.65 21.14 -17.64
CA HIS A 17 4.37 20.50 -16.36
C HIS A 17 4.41 18.99 -16.51
N ARG A 18 4.77 18.29 -15.44
CA ARG A 18 4.66 16.83 -15.42
C ARG A 18 3.18 16.47 -15.51
N SER A 19 2.82 15.56 -16.41
CA SER A 19 1.47 15.02 -16.46
C SER A 19 1.10 14.30 -15.17
N GLY A 20 -0.12 14.53 -14.68
CA GLY A 20 -0.62 13.93 -13.44
C GLY A 20 -1.66 14.80 -12.73
N VAL A 21 -2.01 14.38 -11.52
CA VAL A 21 -3.01 15.07 -10.68
C VAL A 21 -2.33 15.94 -9.64
N TYR A 22 -2.66 17.22 -9.64
CA TYR A 22 -2.19 18.23 -8.71
C TYR A 22 -3.27 18.57 -7.70
N ARG A 23 -2.86 18.91 -6.47
CA ARG A 23 -3.72 19.47 -5.43
C ARG A 23 -3.37 20.94 -5.23
N VAL A 24 -4.36 21.81 -5.21
CA VAL A 24 -4.20 23.22 -4.86
C VAL A 24 -3.85 23.32 -3.38
N VAL A 25 -2.66 23.85 -3.06
CA VAL A 25 -2.15 24.00 -1.69
C VAL A 25 -1.93 25.46 -1.31
N GLY A 26 -1.98 26.37 -2.27
CA GLY A 26 -1.90 27.81 -2.03
C GLY A 26 -2.63 28.58 -3.13
N VAL A 27 -3.35 29.62 -2.75
CA VAL A 27 -3.99 30.58 -3.66
C VAL A 27 -3.50 31.96 -3.26
N GLY A 28 -2.85 32.65 -4.20
CA GLY A 28 -2.40 34.03 -4.02
C GLY A 28 -2.97 34.94 -5.11
N ASP A 29 -2.74 36.25 -4.99
CA ASP A 29 -3.40 37.26 -5.83
C ASP A 29 -3.11 37.11 -7.34
N ARG A 30 -2.00 36.46 -7.72
CA ARG A 30 -1.56 36.31 -9.12
C ARG A 30 -1.11 34.90 -9.51
N GLN A 31 -1.05 33.99 -8.54
CA GLN A 31 -0.48 32.65 -8.73
C GLN A 31 -1.16 31.62 -7.84
N VAL A 32 -1.14 30.37 -8.30
CA VAL A 32 -1.66 29.21 -7.59
C VAL A 32 -0.50 28.24 -7.35
N THR A 33 -0.37 27.75 -6.12
CA THR A 33 0.62 26.74 -5.76
C THR A 33 -0.03 25.36 -5.76
N LEU A 34 0.58 24.45 -6.50
CA LEU A 34 0.09 23.11 -6.80
C LEU A 34 1.09 22.07 -6.30
N LEU A 35 0.59 21.01 -5.68
CA LEU A 35 1.36 19.85 -5.25
C LEU A 35 0.99 18.64 -6.10
N LEU A 36 1.96 17.98 -6.72
CA LEU A 36 1.72 16.74 -7.45
C LEU A 36 1.37 15.61 -6.47
N VAL A 37 0.15 15.06 -6.59
CA VAL A 37 -0.40 14.05 -5.69
C VAL A 37 -0.86 12.78 -6.41
N GLY A 38 -0.95 12.78 -7.74
CA GLY A 38 -1.29 11.61 -8.54
C GLY A 38 -0.50 11.51 -9.84
N ASP A 39 -0.30 10.28 -10.33
CA ASP A 39 0.21 10.01 -11.68
C ASP A 39 -0.87 10.20 -12.75
N GLU A 40 -0.51 10.01 -14.02
CA GLU A 40 -1.40 10.13 -15.20
C GLU A 40 -2.60 9.18 -15.12
N GLU A 41 -2.43 8.04 -14.44
CA GLU A 41 -3.50 7.05 -14.23
C GLU A 41 -4.38 7.37 -13.00
N GLY A 42 -4.21 8.53 -12.37
CA GLY A 42 -4.99 8.98 -11.22
C GLY A 42 -4.69 8.20 -9.94
N LYS A 43 -3.52 7.56 -9.84
CA LYS A 43 -3.06 6.86 -8.65
C LYS A 43 -2.19 7.77 -7.80
N ARG A 44 -2.40 7.70 -6.49
CA ARG A 44 -1.69 8.55 -5.52
C ARG A 44 -0.17 8.32 -5.53
N ILE A 45 0.58 9.42 -5.61
CA ILE A 45 2.05 9.47 -5.51
C ILE A 45 2.49 10.42 -4.39
N HIS A 46 3.73 10.27 -3.93
CA HIS A 46 4.34 11.06 -2.86
C HIS A 46 5.69 11.59 -3.33
N THR A 47 5.69 12.45 -4.35
CA THR A 47 6.95 13.04 -4.86
C THR A 47 7.37 14.26 -4.04
N GLY A 48 6.41 15.02 -3.52
CA GLY A 48 6.69 16.32 -2.91
C GLY A 48 6.98 17.41 -3.93
N ASP A 49 6.69 17.16 -5.22
CA ASP A 49 6.90 18.13 -6.29
C ASP A 49 5.85 19.24 -6.17
N VAL A 50 6.32 20.47 -5.95
CA VAL A 50 5.48 21.67 -5.83
C VAL A 50 5.83 22.61 -6.98
N VAL A 51 4.80 23.06 -7.68
CA VAL A 51 4.90 24.07 -8.76
C VAL A 51 3.99 25.24 -8.45
N SER A 52 4.42 26.44 -8.83
CA SER A 52 3.59 27.64 -8.76
C SER A 52 3.34 28.14 -10.17
N VAL A 53 2.07 28.26 -10.53
CA VAL A 53 1.62 28.66 -11.88
C VAL A 53 0.92 30.00 -11.82
N ALA A 54 1.01 30.78 -12.89
CA ALA A 54 0.27 32.03 -12.99
C ALA A 54 -1.24 31.74 -13.07
N LEU A 55 -2.08 32.66 -12.58
CA LEU A 55 -3.54 32.48 -12.63
C LEU A 55 -4.07 32.27 -14.07
N SER A 56 -3.44 32.95 -15.04
CA SER A 56 -3.75 32.81 -16.46
C SER A 56 -3.38 31.45 -17.05
N GLU A 57 -2.38 30.79 -16.45
CA GLU A 57 -1.94 29.45 -16.85
C GLU A 57 -2.79 28.37 -16.18
N PHE A 58 -3.28 28.64 -14.96
CA PHE A 58 -4.20 27.78 -14.22
C PHE A 58 -5.52 27.52 -14.96
N ASP A 59 -5.96 28.44 -15.82
CA ASP A 59 -7.16 28.21 -16.66
C ASP A 59 -7.02 27.02 -17.63
N GLY A 60 -5.78 26.60 -17.94
CA GLY A 60 -5.50 25.38 -18.72
C GLY A 60 -5.54 24.09 -17.90
N PHE A 61 -5.83 24.17 -16.61
CA PHE A 61 -5.96 23.01 -15.73
C PHE A 61 -7.42 22.61 -15.58
N GLU A 62 -7.69 21.32 -15.75
CA GLU A 62 -9.03 20.76 -15.63
C GLU A 62 -9.29 20.25 -14.22
N SER A 63 -10.47 20.54 -13.66
CA SER A 63 -10.89 20.00 -12.37
C SER A 63 -11.11 18.49 -12.49
N VAL A 64 -10.50 17.73 -11.59
CA VAL A 64 -10.59 16.26 -11.57
C VAL A 64 -10.94 15.75 -10.18
N GLU A 65 -11.46 14.52 -10.12
CA GLU A 65 -11.70 13.83 -8.86
C GLU A 65 -10.38 13.53 -8.14
N PRO A 66 -10.32 13.54 -6.79
CA PRO A 66 -9.10 13.22 -6.05
C PRO A 66 -8.54 11.84 -6.41
N PRO A 67 -7.20 11.70 -6.51
CA PRO A 67 -6.59 10.44 -6.89
C PRO A 67 -6.93 9.36 -5.87
N THR A 68 -7.48 8.25 -6.37
CA THR A 68 -7.91 7.16 -5.49
C THR A 68 -6.70 6.47 -4.89
N ARG A 69 -6.77 6.18 -3.59
CA ARG A 69 -5.87 5.22 -2.96
C ARG A 69 -6.29 3.82 -3.41
N ARG A 70 -6.02 3.45 -4.66
CA ARG A 70 -6.14 2.05 -5.08
C ARG A 70 -5.10 1.27 -4.29
N GLN A 71 -5.54 0.60 -3.22
CA GLN A 71 -4.78 -0.37 -2.46
C GLN A 71 -4.49 -1.53 -3.41
N SER A 72 -3.45 -1.41 -4.25
CA SER A 72 -3.09 -2.51 -5.12
C SER A 72 -2.66 -3.68 -4.23
N LEU A 73 -3.26 -4.84 -4.44
CA LEU A 73 -2.92 -6.09 -3.74
C LEU A 73 -1.40 -6.34 -3.75
N ARG A 74 -0.71 -5.95 -4.83
CA ARG A 74 0.76 -6.01 -4.95
C ARG A 74 1.48 -5.06 -3.98
N GLY A 75 0.97 -3.86 -3.72
CA GLY A 75 1.48 -2.94 -2.70
C GLY A 75 1.31 -3.51 -1.29
N SER A 76 0.18 -4.15 -1.01
CA SER A 76 -0.09 -4.85 0.25
C SER A 76 0.85 -6.04 0.48
N ILE A 77 1.23 -6.78 -0.57
CA ILE A 77 2.22 -7.86 -0.46
C ILE A 77 3.61 -7.30 -0.06
N ARG A 78 4.04 -6.17 -0.64
CA ARG A 78 5.35 -5.58 -0.31
C ARG A 78 5.37 -5.02 1.12
N ALA A 79 4.31 -4.34 1.54
CA ALA A 79 4.14 -3.88 2.92
C ALA A 79 4.05 -5.06 3.91
N GLY A 80 3.35 -6.14 3.53
CA GLY A 80 3.21 -7.36 4.32
C GLY A 80 4.55 -8.06 4.59
N ARG A 81 5.51 -8.03 3.65
CA ARG A 81 6.86 -8.58 3.87
C ARG A 81 7.65 -7.80 4.91
N ALA A 82 7.57 -6.47 4.90
CA ALA A 82 8.22 -5.64 5.90
C ALA A 82 7.60 -5.85 7.29
N ILE A 83 6.26 -5.84 7.38
CA ILE A 83 5.53 -6.10 8.62
C ILE A 83 5.84 -7.50 9.16
N GLY A 84 5.87 -8.51 8.30
CA GLY A 84 6.22 -9.89 8.66
C GLY A 84 7.66 -10.01 9.18
N TYR A 85 8.63 -9.43 8.46
CA TYR A 85 10.04 -9.44 8.87
C TYR A 85 10.24 -8.79 10.25
N TRP A 86 9.67 -7.61 10.47
CA TRP A 86 9.81 -6.89 11.74
C TRP A 86 9.11 -7.61 12.90
N SER A 87 7.93 -8.18 12.65
CA SER A 87 7.20 -8.97 13.65
C SER A 87 7.98 -10.23 14.03
N LEU A 88 8.55 -10.94 13.04
CA LEU A 88 9.34 -12.14 13.26
C LEU A 88 10.64 -11.83 14.02
N ARG A 89 11.29 -10.71 13.68
CA ARG A 89 12.49 -10.23 14.38
C ARG A 89 12.17 -9.86 15.84
N ALA A 90 11.09 -9.13 16.08
CA ALA A 90 10.67 -8.74 17.43
C ALA A 90 10.31 -9.95 18.30
N LYS A 91 9.79 -11.03 17.69
CA LYS A 91 9.38 -12.26 18.39
C LYS A 91 10.40 -13.40 18.29
N ALA A 92 11.59 -13.16 17.73
CA ALA A 92 12.63 -14.18 17.52
C ALA A 92 13.08 -14.87 18.81
N ARG A 93 13.10 -14.15 19.94
CA ARG A 93 13.47 -14.71 21.25
C ARG A 93 12.43 -15.71 21.77
N GLN A 94 11.16 -15.45 21.49
CA GLN A 94 10.03 -16.27 21.92
C GLN A 94 9.90 -17.53 21.03
N LEU A 95 10.18 -17.39 19.73
CA LEU A 95 10.29 -18.51 18.79
C LEU A 95 11.45 -19.45 19.15
N ARG A 96 12.63 -18.91 19.51
CA ARG A 96 13.77 -19.72 19.96
C ARG A 96 13.52 -20.48 21.26
N ALA A 97 12.69 -19.94 22.15
CA ALA A 97 12.33 -20.61 23.39
C ALA A 97 11.37 -21.81 23.19
N ARG A 98 10.73 -21.92 22.02
CA ARG A 98 9.73 -22.97 21.72
C ARG A 98 9.95 -23.60 20.33
N PRO A 99 11.06 -24.34 20.14
CA PRO A 99 11.50 -24.81 18.83
C PRO A 99 10.53 -25.81 18.19
N ALA A 100 9.96 -26.73 18.96
CA ALA A 100 9.04 -27.74 18.44
C ALA A 100 7.72 -27.13 17.91
N GLN A 101 7.14 -26.18 18.64
CA GLN A 101 5.92 -25.48 18.23
C GLN A 101 6.17 -24.58 17.01
N THR A 102 7.34 -23.96 16.94
CA THR A 102 7.77 -23.16 15.78
C THR A 102 7.95 -24.04 14.54
N ALA A 103 8.56 -25.22 14.69
CA ALA A 103 8.73 -26.18 13.61
C ALA A 103 7.39 -26.69 13.07
N LEU A 104 6.42 -26.97 13.96
CA LEU A 104 5.08 -27.40 13.55
C LEU A 104 4.34 -26.30 12.78
N VAL A 105 4.40 -25.05 13.23
CA VAL A 105 3.81 -23.91 12.50
C VAL A 105 4.47 -23.73 11.12
N ALA A 106 5.80 -23.80 11.06
CA ALA A 106 6.53 -23.69 9.80
C ALA A 106 6.17 -24.83 8.82
N LEU A 107 5.99 -26.05 9.34
CA LEU A 107 5.63 -27.21 8.55
C LEU A 107 4.19 -27.14 8.03
N LEU A 108 3.24 -26.63 8.84
CA LEU A 108 1.85 -26.43 8.41
C LEU A 108 1.72 -25.30 7.38
N LEU A 109 2.34 -24.14 7.62
CA LEU A 109 2.31 -23.00 6.69
C LEU A 109 3.08 -23.30 5.40
N GLY A 110 4.28 -23.86 5.52
CA GLY A 110 5.11 -24.24 4.39
C GLY A 110 4.49 -25.38 3.58
N GLY A 111 3.94 -26.39 4.26
CA GLY A 111 3.25 -27.51 3.61
C GLY A 111 1.98 -27.08 2.88
N GLY A 112 1.16 -26.22 3.48
CA GLY A 112 -0.05 -25.67 2.84
C GLY A 112 0.28 -24.87 1.59
N LEU A 113 1.22 -23.92 1.68
CA LEU A 113 1.63 -23.09 0.53
C LEU A 113 2.31 -23.90 -0.58
N LEU A 114 3.18 -24.85 -0.22
CA LEU A 114 3.89 -25.66 -1.19
C LEU A 114 2.95 -26.66 -1.90
N SER A 115 2.01 -27.24 -1.16
CA SER A 115 1.00 -28.13 -1.71
C SER A 115 0.08 -27.42 -2.70
N ASP A 116 -0.24 -26.16 -2.43
CA ASP A 116 -1.06 -25.31 -3.29
C ASP A 116 -0.34 -24.97 -4.60
N VAL A 117 0.93 -24.53 -4.50
CA VAL A 117 1.77 -24.18 -5.67
C VAL A 117 2.03 -25.38 -6.56
N LEU A 118 2.26 -26.56 -5.97
CA LEU A 118 2.55 -27.78 -6.71
C LEU A 118 1.29 -28.57 -7.08
N ASN A 119 0.10 -28.07 -6.72
CA ASN A 119 -1.19 -28.72 -6.92
C ASN A 119 -1.20 -30.18 -6.41
N LEU A 120 -0.50 -30.43 -5.29
CA LEU A 120 -0.30 -31.76 -4.71
C LEU A 120 -1.52 -32.26 -3.93
N ALA A 121 -2.40 -31.34 -3.53
CA ALA A 121 -3.60 -31.66 -2.77
C ALA A 121 -4.78 -30.81 -3.25
N PRO A 122 -6.02 -31.27 -3.01
CA PRO A 122 -7.21 -30.47 -3.28
C PRO A 122 -7.17 -29.13 -2.53
N GLU A 123 -7.56 -28.05 -3.19
CA GLU A 123 -7.79 -26.69 -2.65
C GLU A 123 -8.35 -26.61 -1.20
N PRO A 124 -9.39 -27.38 -0.81
CA PRO A 124 -9.88 -27.31 0.57
C PRO A 124 -8.85 -27.80 1.60
N VAL A 125 -7.96 -28.72 1.23
CA VAL A 125 -6.92 -29.27 2.11
C VAL A 125 -5.77 -28.27 2.27
N SER A 126 -5.31 -27.63 1.20
CA SER A 126 -4.28 -26.58 1.26
C SER A 126 -4.78 -25.39 2.09
N THR A 127 -6.01 -24.95 1.83
CA THR A 127 -6.69 -23.89 2.58
C THR A 127 -6.80 -24.24 4.08
N ALA A 128 -7.23 -25.45 4.42
CA ALA A 128 -7.36 -25.88 5.82
C ALA A 128 -6.00 -25.89 6.55
N LEU A 129 -4.93 -26.33 5.89
CA LEU A 129 -3.57 -26.30 6.46
C LEU A 129 -3.09 -24.88 6.75
N VAL A 130 -3.32 -23.94 5.82
CA VAL A 130 -2.92 -22.53 5.99
C VAL A 130 -3.70 -21.88 7.14
N VAL A 131 -5.02 -22.12 7.22
CA VAL A 131 -5.85 -21.60 8.32
C VAL A 131 -5.43 -22.19 9.66
N ALA A 132 -5.21 -23.51 9.74
CA ALA A 132 -4.75 -24.18 10.95
C ALA A 132 -3.37 -23.69 11.40
N GLY A 133 -2.42 -23.55 10.47
CA GLY A 133 -1.09 -23.00 10.74
C GLY A 133 -1.12 -21.56 11.23
N SER A 134 -2.01 -20.74 10.67
CA SER A 134 -2.20 -19.33 11.08
C SER A 134 -2.79 -19.23 12.49
N LEU A 135 -3.80 -20.05 12.81
CA LEU A 135 -4.38 -20.11 14.16
C LEU A 135 -3.34 -20.56 15.20
N LEU A 136 -2.58 -21.61 14.88
CA LEU A 136 -1.54 -22.13 15.75
C LEU A 136 -0.43 -21.10 15.99
N PHE A 137 -0.03 -20.37 14.94
CA PHE A 137 0.94 -19.26 15.07
C PHE A 137 0.46 -18.20 16.07
N VAL A 138 -0.81 -17.79 15.98
CA VAL A 138 -1.39 -16.81 16.92
C VAL A 138 -1.34 -17.36 18.36
N LEU A 139 -1.69 -18.63 18.57
CA LEU A 139 -1.68 -19.25 19.91
C LEU A 139 -0.28 -19.37 20.51
N VAL A 140 0.72 -19.69 19.69
CA VAL A 140 2.13 -19.78 20.09
C VAL A 140 2.69 -18.39 20.42
N VAL A 141 2.41 -17.38 19.58
CA VAL A 141 2.89 -16.00 19.77
C VAL A 141 2.23 -15.33 20.98
N THR A 142 0.96 -15.63 21.25
CA THR A 142 0.23 -15.11 22.43
C THR A 142 0.52 -15.87 23.71
N GLY A 143 1.24 -16.99 23.65
CA GLY A 143 1.61 -17.80 24.83
C GLY A 143 0.45 -18.58 25.45
N ARG A 144 -0.68 -18.71 24.74
CA ARG A 144 -1.88 -19.42 25.21
C ARG A 144 -1.80 -20.94 25.15
N LEU A 145 -0.83 -21.47 24.40
CA LEU A 145 -0.41 -22.87 24.50
C LEU A 145 0.76 -22.93 25.50
N GLY A 146 0.42 -23.12 26.78
CA GLY A 146 1.34 -23.34 27.89
C GLY A 146 1.05 -24.70 28.51
#